data_AF-A0A838P4T9-F1
#
_entry.id   AF-A0A838P4T9-F1
#
_cell.length_a   1.000
_cell.length_b   1.000
_cell.length_c   1.000
_cell.angle_alpha   90.00
_cell.angle_beta   90.00
_cell.angle_gamma   90.00
#
_symmetry.space_group_name_H-M   'P 1'
#
loop_
_entity.id
_entity.type
_entity.pdbx_description
1 polymer ?
#
loop_
_entity_poly.entity_id
_entity_poly.type
_entity_poly.pdbx_seq_one_letter_code
_entity_poly.pdbx_strand_id
1 'polypeptide(L)'
;MTATDRSRNRELVDFVVLPVFFLTVALLGGLRVGAENRAFIFVAPPLVTLLLAVLLVLLLVRGRLIRFQQLVGTEFPPLTNVAHIWMLLTLFFASAQAFNSVLPEGGLLHWLFSFFFLWTLWNNQFSSFDARRLLRSLAILFGTAFVLKHMLLASLYSTEGGWLKRVAGTLLQGVSLGTLDAPTFAPATGYISFFTLTLYVAGLTLLAFAGKDETDGLGHPLVDEYLKLPASHRLAVREAILDDQPQSVATVERLPARPDE
;
A
#
# COMPACT_ATOMS: atom_id res chain seq x y z
N MET A 1 15.11 -16.61 -23.33
CA MET A 1 14.70 -15.22 -23.02
C MET A 1 15.97 -14.43 -22.78
N THR A 2 16.30 -13.50 -23.67
CA THR A 2 17.61 -12.80 -23.66
C THR A 2 17.58 -11.62 -22.67
N ALA A 3 18.75 -11.09 -22.27
CA ALA A 3 18.83 -9.96 -21.33
C ALA A 3 18.08 -8.71 -21.84
N THR A 4 18.09 -8.49 -23.17
CA THR A 4 17.39 -7.41 -23.87
C THR A 4 15.87 -7.55 -23.81
N ASP A 5 15.34 -8.78 -23.79
CA ASP A 5 13.89 -9.01 -23.63
C ASP A 5 13.42 -8.63 -22.21
N ARG A 6 14.26 -8.84 -21.20
CA ARG A 6 13.94 -8.51 -19.80
C ARG A 6 13.88 -7.00 -19.57
N SER A 7 14.82 -6.23 -20.12
CA SER A 7 14.81 -4.77 -20.01
C SER A 7 13.58 -4.16 -20.70
N ARG A 8 13.27 -4.61 -21.92
CA ARG A 8 12.11 -4.11 -22.67
C ARG A 8 10.78 -4.42 -21.98
N ASN A 9 10.63 -5.63 -21.43
CA ASN A 9 9.42 -5.99 -20.68
C ASN A 9 9.26 -5.16 -19.41
N ARG A 10 10.36 -4.81 -18.75
CA ARG A 10 10.35 -3.97 -17.54
C ARG A 10 9.92 -2.53 -17.86
N GLU A 11 10.52 -1.92 -18.89
CA GLU A 11 10.12 -0.59 -19.34
C GLU A 11 8.63 -0.53 -19.69
N LEU A 12 8.12 -1.58 -20.35
CA LEU A 12 6.70 -1.69 -20.66
C LEU A 12 5.84 -1.75 -19.39
N VAL A 13 6.29 -2.47 -18.36
CA VAL A 13 5.60 -2.53 -17.07
C VAL A 13 5.60 -1.17 -16.37
N ASP A 14 6.75 -0.51 -16.30
CA ASP A 14 6.94 0.73 -15.55
C ASP A 14 6.24 1.93 -16.21
N PHE A 15 6.32 2.04 -17.53
CA PHE A 15 5.80 3.21 -18.26
C PHE A 15 4.38 3.04 -18.80
N VAL A 16 3.90 1.80 -18.96
CA VAL A 16 2.58 1.54 -19.56
C VAL A 16 1.68 0.79 -18.61
N VAL A 17 2.07 -0.40 -18.15
CA VAL A 17 1.17 -1.26 -17.38
C VAL A 17 0.81 -0.61 -16.05
N LEU A 18 1.80 -0.19 -15.25
CA LEU A 18 1.57 0.39 -13.93
C LEU A 18 0.68 1.65 -13.98
N PRO A 19 0.95 2.67 -14.82
CA PRO A 19 0.09 3.84 -14.94
C PRO A 19 -1.33 3.50 -15.41
N VAL A 20 -1.48 2.59 -16.39
CA VAL A 20 -2.80 2.16 -16.88
C VAL A 20 -3.57 1.42 -15.78
N PHE A 21 -2.88 0.61 -14.97
CA PHE A 21 -3.46 -0.12 -13.85
C PHE A 21 -4.00 0.84 -12.79
N PHE A 22 -3.18 1.82 -12.35
CA PHE A 22 -3.62 2.82 -11.38
C PHE A 22 -4.68 3.77 -11.94
N LEU A 23 -4.60 4.14 -13.22
CA LEU A 23 -5.66 4.90 -13.88
C LEU A 23 -6.98 4.13 -13.88
N THR A 24 -6.94 2.83 -14.13
CA THR A 24 -8.12 1.95 -14.07
C THR A 24 -8.70 1.93 -12.65
N VAL A 25 -7.86 1.82 -11.62
CA VAL A 25 -8.28 1.95 -10.22
C VAL A 25 -8.93 3.31 -9.94
N ALA A 26 -8.32 4.40 -10.41
CA ALA A 26 -8.84 5.75 -10.19
C ALA A 26 -10.22 5.94 -10.84
N LEU A 27 -10.41 5.41 -12.05
CA LEU A 27 -11.68 5.48 -12.76
C LEU A 27 -12.76 4.58 -12.13
N LEU A 28 -12.42 3.33 -11.80
CA LEU A 28 -13.38 2.39 -11.20
C LEU A 28 -13.73 2.76 -9.76
N GLY A 29 -12.78 3.28 -8.97
CA GLY A 29 -13.03 3.63 -7.57
C GLY A 29 -13.96 4.83 -7.40
N GLY A 30 -14.10 5.68 -8.42
CA GLY A 30 -15.12 6.72 -8.48
C GLY A 30 -16.47 6.26 -9.05
N LEU A 31 -16.51 5.09 -9.70
CA LEU A 31 -17.72 4.61 -10.35
C LEU A 31 -18.73 4.09 -9.33
N ARG A 32 -19.97 4.57 -9.41
CA ARG A 32 -21.11 4.16 -8.60
C ARG A 32 -22.27 3.82 -9.53
N VAL A 33 -23.14 2.90 -9.10
CA VAL A 33 -24.35 2.53 -9.84
C VAL A 33 -25.56 3.01 -9.07
N GLY A 34 -26.35 3.91 -9.65
CA GLY A 34 -27.58 4.42 -9.03
C GLY A 34 -28.61 3.30 -8.83
N ALA A 35 -29.32 3.29 -7.69
CA ALA A 35 -30.28 2.23 -7.38
C ALA A 35 -31.49 2.20 -8.32
N GLU A 36 -32.01 3.37 -8.71
CA GLU A 36 -33.25 3.48 -9.49
C GLU A 36 -33.03 3.22 -10.97
N ASN A 37 -32.13 3.97 -11.61
CA ASN A 37 -31.94 3.94 -13.07
C ASN A 37 -30.80 3.02 -13.52
N ARG A 38 -30.06 2.39 -12.58
CA ARG A 38 -28.81 1.65 -12.83
C ARG A 38 -27.77 2.45 -13.64
N ALA A 39 -27.89 3.77 -13.63
CA ALA A 39 -26.98 4.65 -14.32
C ALA A 39 -25.61 4.65 -13.65
N PHE A 40 -24.56 4.69 -14.46
CA PHE A 40 -23.21 4.88 -14.00
C PHE A 40 -22.99 6.35 -13.64
N ILE A 41 -22.62 6.58 -12.38
CA ILE A 41 -22.33 7.91 -11.84
C ILE A 41 -20.87 7.91 -11.41
N PHE A 42 -20.12 8.91 -11.84
CA PHE A 42 -18.75 9.10 -11.38
C PHE A 42 -18.74 10.08 -10.20
N VAL A 43 -18.22 9.62 -9.06
CA VAL A 43 -18.08 10.40 -7.84
C VAL A 43 -16.61 10.76 -7.66
N ALA A 44 -16.34 12.06 -7.64
CA ALA A 44 -15.01 12.58 -7.38
C ALA A 44 -14.58 12.28 -5.93
N PRO A 45 -13.28 12.05 -5.67
CA PRO A 45 -12.78 11.78 -4.33
C PRO A 45 -12.95 13.04 -3.44
N PRO A 46 -13.56 12.94 -2.25
CA PRO A 46 -13.70 14.07 -1.35
C PRO A 46 -12.34 14.53 -0.80
N LEU A 47 -12.26 15.79 -0.35
CA LEU A 47 -11.00 16.39 0.14
C LEU A 47 -10.28 15.54 1.19
N VAL A 48 -11.02 14.90 2.10
CA VAL A 48 -10.43 14.02 3.12
C VAL A 48 -9.69 12.83 2.50
N THR A 49 -10.21 12.23 1.42
CA THR A 49 -9.53 11.12 0.74
C THR A 49 -8.27 11.58 0.01
N LEU A 50 -8.23 12.82 -0.48
CA LEU A 50 -7.02 13.41 -1.05
C LEU A 50 -5.95 13.58 0.04
N LEU A 51 -6.32 14.05 1.23
CA LEU A 51 -5.41 14.13 2.38
C LEU A 51 -4.88 12.75 2.79
N LEU A 52 -5.76 11.74 2.88
CA LEU A 52 -5.36 10.36 3.16
C LEU A 52 -4.43 9.81 2.07
N ALA A 53 -4.69 10.13 0.80
CA ALA A 53 -3.83 9.75 -0.32
C ALA A 53 -2.44 10.39 -0.22
N VAL A 54 -2.34 11.66 0.16
CA VAL A 54 -1.04 12.32 0.41
C VAL A 54 -0.28 11.58 1.50
N LEU A 55 -0.91 11.31 2.64
CA LEU A 55 -0.26 10.58 3.74
C LEU A 55 0.15 9.17 3.33
N LEU A 56 -0.68 8.48 2.54
CA LEU A 56 -0.34 7.17 2.01
C LEU A 56 0.86 7.25 1.06
N VAL A 57 0.88 8.17 0.09
CA VAL A 57 2.03 8.34 -0.82
C VAL A 57 3.30 8.65 -0.03
N LEU A 58 3.24 9.53 0.98
CA LEU A 58 4.36 9.78 1.88
C LEU A 58 4.83 8.52 2.60
N LEU A 59 3.88 7.68 3.06
CA LEU A 59 4.17 6.40 3.68
C LEU A 59 4.83 5.42 2.69
N LEU A 60 4.38 5.38 1.43
CA LEU A 60 4.98 4.54 0.38
C LEU A 60 6.43 4.96 0.07
N VAL A 61 6.68 6.27 0.08
CA VAL A 61 8.02 6.84 -0.10
C VAL A 61 8.91 6.50 1.08
N ARG A 62 8.44 6.71 2.32
CA ARG A 62 9.17 6.34 3.54
C ARG A 62 9.42 4.84 3.65
N GLY A 63 8.44 4.02 3.27
CA GLY A 63 8.54 2.57 3.21
C GLY A 63 9.40 2.03 2.07
N ARG A 64 10.05 2.93 1.31
CA ARG A 64 10.94 2.64 0.17
C ARG A 64 10.26 1.84 -0.96
N LEU A 65 8.92 1.87 -1.01
CA LEU A 65 8.16 1.34 -2.15
C LEU A 65 8.31 2.27 -3.37
N ILE A 66 8.37 3.57 -3.11
CA ILE A 66 8.64 4.62 -4.11
C ILE A 66 9.95 5.28 -3.75
N ARG A 67 10.89 5.37 -4.70
CA ARG A 67 12.19 6.00 -4.51
C ARG A 67 12.26 7.25 -5.38
N PHE A 68 11.95 8.42 -4.80
CA PHE A 68 11.93 9.68 -5.55
C PHE A 68 13.23 9.98 -6.30
N GLN A 69 14.39 9.66 -5.70
CA GLN A 69 15.70 9.85 -6.33
C GLN A 69 15.87 9.09 -7.64
N GLN A 70 15.16 7.97 -7.82
CA GLN A 70 15.19 7.18 -9.05
C GLN A 70 14.11 7.59 -10.06
N LEU A 71 13.10 8.35 -9.62
CA LEU A 71 11.94 8.70 -10.44
C LEU A 71 12.11 10.04 -11.16
N VAL A 72 12.80 11.00 -10.55
CA VAL A 72 12.99 12.32 -11.16
C VAL A 72 14.44 12.75 -10.98
N GLY A 73 15.12 12.96 -12.09
CA GLY A 73 16.52 13.37 -12.12
C GLY A 73 16.87 14.04 -13.44
N THR A 74 17.90 14.90 -13.42
CA THR A 74 18.43 15.55 -14.62
C THR A 74 19.14 14.57 -15.56
N GLU A 75 19.45 13.38 -15.07
CA GLU A 75 20.12 12.31 -15.82
C GLU A 75 19.17 11.55 -16.75
N PHE A 76 17.86 11.66 -16.53
CA PHE A 76 16.86 10.99 -17.34
C PHE A 76 16.38 11.86 -18.51
N PRO A 77 16.05 11.26 -19.67
CA PRO A 77 15.39 11.96 -20.75
C PRO A 77 14.09 12.65 -20.27
N PRO A 78 13.73 13.83 -20.80
CA PRO A 78 12.54 14.56 -20.38
C PRO A 78 11.25 13.72 -20.43
N LEU A 79 11.10 12.90 -21.47
CA LEU A 79 9.94 12.01 -21.62
C LEU A 79 9.84 10.96 -20.50
N THR A 80 10.98 10.43 -20.04
CA THR A 80 11.04 9.49 -18.92
C THR A 80 10.58 10.16 -17.63
N ASN A 81 11.06 11.38 -17.36
CA ASN A 81 10.61 12.16 -16.20
C ASN A 81 9.09 12.43 -16.26
N VAL A 82 8.56 12.78 -17.43
CA VAL A 82 7.10 12.97 -17.63
C VAL A 82 6.34 11.68 -17.32
N ALA A 83 6.82 10.53 -17.79
CA ALA A 83 6.17 9.23 -17.55
C ALA A 83 6.18 8.85 -16.07
N HIS A 84 7.29 9.10 -15.34
CA HIS A 84 7.34 8.89 -13.89
C HIS A 84 6.40 9.82 -13.12
N ILE A 85 6.33 11.10 -13.49
CA ILE A 85 5.38 12.05 -12.90
C ILE A 85 3.94 11.58 -13.17
N TRP A 86 3.66 11.09 -14.38
CA TRP A 86 2.35 10.54 -14.73
C TRP A 86 2.00 9.30 -13.91
N MET A 87 2.95 8.40 -13.69
CA MET A 87 2.79 7.25 -12.80
C MET A 87 2.46 7.69 -11.37
N LEU A 88 3.19 8.67 -10.82
CA LEU A 88 2.93 9.22 -9.49
C LEU A 88 1.54 9.85 -9.38
N LEU A 89 1.12 10.58 -10.42
CA LEU A 89 -0.19 11.21 -10.48
C LEU A 89 -1.32 10.16 -10.50
N THR A 90 -1.20 9.14 -11.35
CA THR A 90 -2.18 8.04 -11.43
C THR A 90 -2.23 7.25 -10.12
N LEU A 91 -1.09 6.97 -9.49
CA LEU A 91 -1.01 6.34 -8.18
C LEU A 91 -1.69 7.18 -7.08
N PHE A 92 -1.48 8.50 -7.09
CA PHE A 92 -2.11 9.41 -6.14
C PHE A 92 -3.65 9.36 -6.25
N PHE A 93 -4.19 9.50 -7.46
CA PHE A 93 -5.64 9.41 -7.68
C PHE A 93 -6.20 8.02 -7.41
N ALA A 94 -5.48 6.96 -7.76
CA ALA A 94 -5.83 5.59 -7.41
C ALA A 94 -5.94 5.41 -5.89
N SER A 95 -4.99 5.98 -5.13
CA SER A 95 -4.99 5.95 -3.67
C SER A 95 -6.19 6.69 -3.09
N ALA A 96 -6.49 7.89 -3.59
CA ALA A 96 -7.67 8.65 -3.16
C ALA A 96 -8.97 7.87 -3.43
N GLN A 97 -9.07 7.23 -4.60
CA GLN A 97 -10.25 6.46 -4.99
C GLN A 97 -10.36 5.10 -4.27
N ALA A 98 -9.24 4.50 -3.87
CA ALA A 98 -9.21 3.35 -2.98
C ALA A 98 -9.81 3.73 -1.61
N PHE A 99 -9.41 4.87 -1.02
CA PHE A 99 -10.04 5.38 0.20
C PHE A 99 -11.54 5.69 -0.01
N ASN A 100 -11.89 6.38 -1.10
CA ASN A 100 -13.28 6.69 -1.44
C ASN A 100 -14.15 5.43 -1.59
N SER A 101 -13.57 4.29 -1.96
CA SER A 101 -14.28 3.01 -2.09
C SER A 101 -14.58 2.36 -0.74
N VAL A 102 -13.66 2.47 0.24
CA VAL A 102 -13.83 1.89 1.58
C VAL A 102 -14.55 2.81 2.57
N LEU A 103 -14.52 4.12 2.34
CA LEU A 103 -15.25 5.05 3.19
C LEU A 103 -16.75 4.96 2.92
N PRO A 104 -17.58 5.05 3.97
CA PRO A 104 -18.99 5.37 3.82
C PRO A 104 -19.16 6.71 3.08
N GLU A 105 -20.29 6.86 2.40
CA GLU A 105 -20.57 7.95 1.47
C GLU A 105 -20.77 9.29 2.19
N GLY A 106 -21.18 9.24 3.47
CA GLY A 106 -21.38 10.42 4.30
C GLY A 106 -21.72 10.07 5.75
N GLY A 107 -22.02 11.10 6.53
CA GLY A 107 -22.46 10.99 7.92
C GLY A 107 -21.36 10.62 8.92
N LEU A 108 -21.78 10.20 10.12
CA LEU A 108 -20.86 9.93 11.23
C LEU A 108 -19.90 8.77 10.92
N LEU A 109 -20.37 7.72 10.22
CA LEU A 109 -19.52 6.60 9.86
C LEU A 109 -18.39 7.03 8.90
N HIS A 110 -18.68 7.93 7.95
CA HIS A 110 -17.66 8.52 7.09
C HIS A 110 -16.59 9.23 7.92
N TRP A 111 -17.01 10.08 8.87
CA TRP A 111 -16.09 10.82 9.73
C TRP A 111 -15.26 9.89 10.62
N LEU A 112 -15.90 8.89 11.25
CA LEU A 112 -15.24 7.92 12.12
C LEU A 112 -14.17 7.10 11.37
N PHE A 113 -14.52 6.57 10.20
CA PHE A 113 -13.57 5.81 9.38
C PHE A 113 -12.44 6.73 8.89
N SER A 114 -12.77 7.94 8.42
CA SER A 114 -11.77 8.91 7.97
C SER A 114 -10.80 9.27 9.07
N PHE A 115 -11.28 9.52 10.28
CA PHE A 115 -10.46 9.79 11.45
C PHE A 115 -9.57 8.59 11.79
N PHE A 116 -10.12 7.38 11.79
CA PHE A 116 -9.34 6.16 12.05
C PHE A 116 -8.21 5.97 11.02
N PHE A 117 -8.50 6.16 9.73
CA PHE A 117 -7.50 6.10 8.67
C PHE A 117 -6.45 7.20 8.82
N LEU A 118 -6.87 8.43 9.07
CA LEU A 118 -6.00 9.58 9.26
C LEU A 118 -5.04 9.33 10.43
N TRP A 119 -5.58 8.94 11.58
CA TRP A 119 -4.83 8.61 12.78
C TRP A 119 -3.84 7.46 12.53
N THR A 120 -4.28 6.39 11.86
CA THR A 120 -3.44 5.24 11.56
C THR A 120 -2.29 5.62 10.62
N LEU A 121 -2.57 6.31 9.51
CA LEU A 121 -1.57 6.73 8.54
C LEU A 121 -0.59 7.75 9.14
N TRP A 122 -1.08 8.66 9.97
CA TRP A 122 -0.27 9.65 10.68
C TRP A 122 0.73 8.98 11.62
N ASN A 123 0.26 8.08 12.50
CA ASN A 123 1.14 7.35 13.40
C ASN A 123 2.14 6.47 12.64
N ASN A 124 1.71 5.86 11.54
CA ASN A 124 2.57 5.04 10.71
C ASN A 124 3.68 5.83 10.01
N GLN A 125 3.56 7.15 9.86
CA GLN A 125 4.65 7.97 9.31
C GLN A 125 5.93 7.81 10.13
N PHE A 126 5.84 7.61 11.44
CA PHE A 126 6.99 7.56 12.34
C PHE A 126 7.57 6.15 12.53
N SER A 127 6.98 5.14 11.90
CA SER A 127 7.42 3.75 12.03
C SER A 127 8.40 3.36 10.91
N SER A 128 9.35 2.49 11.22
CA SER A 128 10.22 1.86 10.23
C SER A 128 9.48 0.70 9.56
N PHE A 129 8.99 0.93 8.34
CA PHE A 129 8.35 -0.10 7.53
C PHE A 129 9.21 -0.51 6.34
N ASP A 130 9.29 -1.82 6.12
CA ASP A 130 9.69 -2.38 4.85
C ASP A 130 8.50 -2.37 3.88
N ALA A 131 8.77 -2.18 2.58
CA ALA A 131 7.75 -2.17 1.52
C ALA A 131 6.78 -3.37 1.60
N ARG A 132 7.27 -4.59 1.81
CA ARG A 132 6.42 -5.79 1.92
C ARG A 132 5.51 -5.76 3.14
N ARG A 133 6.05 -5.31 4.28
CA ARG A 133 5.30 -5.20 5.53
C ARG A 133 4.22 -4.13 5.42
N LEU A 134 4.55 -3.02 4.76
CA LEU A 134 3.63 -1.94 4.45
C LEU A 134 2.48 -2.40 3.53
N LEU A 135 2.79 -3.13 2.45
CA LEU A 135 1.75 -3.66 1.55
C LEU A 135 0.81 -4.63 2.26
N ARG A 136 1.37 -5.53 3.08
CA ARG A 136 0.57 -6.48 3.86
C ARG A 136 -0.34 -5.76 4.85
N SER A 137 0.17 -4.77 5.58
CA SER A 137 -0.65 -4.00 6.52
C SER A 137 -1.72 -3.19 5.82
N LEU A 138 -1.40 -2.59 4.67
CA LEU A 138 -2.34 -1.83 3.86
C LEU A 138 -3.45 -2.70 3.28
N ALA A 139 -3.12 -3.89 2.77
CA ALA A 139 -4.10 -4.86 2.28
C ALA A 139 -5.05 -5.30 3.40
N ILE A 140 -4.52 -5.57 4.60
CA ILE A 140 -5.34 -5.91 5.78
C ILE A 140 -6.22 -4.73 6.19
N LEU A 141 -5.68 -3.52 6.21
CA LEU A 141 -6.40 -2.31 6.59
C LEU A 141 -7.58 -2.03 5.64
N PHE A 142 -7.34 -2.03 4.33
CA PHE A 142 -8.39 -1.85 3.33
C PHE A 142 -9.41 -2.99 3.34
N GLY A 143 -8.94 -4.23 3.43
CA GLY A 143 -9.83 -5.40 3.49
C GLY A 143 -10.76 -5.35 4.71
N THR A 144 -10.21 -5.02 5.88
CA THR A 144 -10.99 -4.88 7.13
C THR A 144 -11.99 -3.73 7.02
N ALA A 145 -11.56 -2.56 6.53
CA ALA A 145 -12.46 -1.42 6.34
C ALA A 145 -13.58 -1.72 5.33
N PHE A 146 -13.27 -2.42 4.23
CA PHE A 146 -14.24 -2.83 3.23
C PHE A 146 -15.30 -3.77 3.81
N VAL A 147 -14.87 -4.82 4.53
CA VAL A 147 -15.77 -5.77 5.20
C VAL A 147 -16.61 -5.04 6.24
N LEU A 148 -15.99 -4.19 7.06
CA LEU A 148 -16.70 -3.45 8.11
C LEU A 148 -17.77 -2.52 7.51
N LYS A 149 -17.45 -1.78 6.43
CA LYS A 149 -18.44 -0.97 5.69
C LYS A 149 -19.65 -1.82 5.27
N HIS A 150 -19.42 -2.94 4.62
CA HIS A 150 -20.51 -3.77 4.09
C HIS A 150 -21.29 -4.49 5.19
N MET A 151 -20.64 -4.96 6.26
CA MET A 151 -21.32 -5.57 7.41
C MET A 151 -22.16 -4.56 8.18
N LEU A 152 -21.65 -3.33 8.38
CA LEU A 152 -22.41 -2.26 9.03
C LEU A 152 -23.63 -1.86 8.19
N LEU A 153 -23.46 -1.69 6.88
CA LEU A 153 -24.58 -1.40 5.99
C LEU A 153 -25.60 -2.54 5.98
N ALA A 154 -25.17 -3.79 5.83
CA ALA A 154 -26.06 -4.95 5.88
C ALA A 154 -26.85 -5.01 7.19
N SER A 155 -26.21 -4.71 8.33
CA SER A 155 -26.90 -4.67 9.61
C SER A 155 -27.91 -3.53 9.72
N LEU A 156 -27.61 -2.35 9.17
CA LEU A 156 -28.51 -1.20 9.19
C LEU A 156 -29.77 -1.44 8.36
N TYR A 157 -29.62 -2.12 7.21
CA TYR A 157 -30.73 -2.47 6.33
C TYR A 157 -31.47 -3.76 6.72
N SER A 158 -30.99 -4.50 7.73
CA SER A 158 -31.66 -5.71 8.20
C SER A 158 -32.99 -5.39 8.90
N THR A 159 -34.05 -6.09 8.48
CA THR A 159 -35.39 -6.02 9.07
C THR A 159 -35.44 -6.69 10.44
N GLU A 160 -34.61 -7.70 10.69
CA GLU A 160 -34.53 -8.40 11.98
C GLU A 160 -33.68 -7.62 13.00
N GLY A 161 -34.26 -7.34 14.17
CA GLY A 161 -33.67 -6.48 15.20
C GLY A 161 -32.51 -7.11 15.98
N GLY A 162 -31.34 -7.25 15.36
CA GLY A 162 -30.11 -7.70 16.03
C GLY A 162 -29.53 -6.65 17.01
N TRP A 163 -28.69 -7.09 17.96
CA TRP A 163 -27.96 -6.20 18.89
C TRP A 163 -27.18 -5.09 18.16
N LEU A 164 -26.63 -5.40 16.99
CA LEU A 164 -25.88 -4.44 16.17
C LEU A 164 -26.78 -3.29 15.67
N LYS A 165 -28.06 -3.56 15.37
CA LYS A 165 -29.07 -2.53 15.05
C LYS A 165 -29.33 -1.61 16.22
N ARG A 166 -29.31 -2.12 17.46
CA ARG A 166 -29.47 -1.28 18.67
C ARG A 166 -28.28 -0.36 18.85
N VAL A 167 -27.05 -0.88 18.75
CA VAL A 167 -25.83 -0.06 18.86
C VAL A 167 -25.78 0.99 17.76
N ALA A 168 -25.99 0.57 16.51
CA ALA A 168 -25.99 1.48 15.37
C ALA A 168 -27.14 2.51 15.46
N GLY A 169 -28.33 2.08 15.88
CA GLY A 169 -29.48 2.95 16.13
C GLY A 169 -29.22 3.98 17.23
N THR A 170 -28.57 3.59 18.33
CA THR A 170 -28.21 4.53 19.41
C THR A 170 -27.13 5.53 18.99
N LEU A 171 -26.14 5.10 18.20
CA LEU A 171 -25.12 6.00 17.65
C LEU A 171 -25.70 6.98 16.62
N LEU A 172 -26.67 6.52 15.81
CA LEU A 172 -27.36 7.35 14.82
C LEU A 172 -28.36 8.31 15.46
N GLN A 173 -29.08 7.90 16.51
CA GLN A 173 -30.00 8.77 17.25
C GLN A 173 -29.27 9.89 18.00
N GLY A 174 -28.07 9.62 18.54
CA GLY A 174 -27.25 10.63 19.23
C GLY A 174 -26.68 11.72 18.31
N VAL A 175 -26.64 11.50 17.00
CA VAL A 175 -25.95 12.38 16.02
C VAL A 175 -26.83 12.63 14.78
N SER A 176 -28.15 12.75 14.96
CA SER A 176 -29.11 13.07 13.88
C SER A 176 -29.11 14.54 13.43
N LEU A 177 -27.96 15.22 13.52
CA LEU A 177 -27.73 16.49 12.82
C LEU A 177 -27.45 16.19 11.33
N GLY A 178 -28.48 15.77 10.59
CA GLY A 178 -28.56 15.92 9.12
C GLY A 178 -28.10 14.76 8.20
N THR A 179 -28.14 13.49 8.62
CA THR A 179 -27.42 12.39 7.92
C THR A 179 -28.26 11.27 7.28
N LEU A 180 -29.59 11.41 7.16
CA LEU A 180 -30.43 10.32 6.63
C LEU A 180 -30.67 10.32 5.11
N ASP A 181 -30.29 11.37 4.39
CA ASP A 181 -30.39 11.40 2.91
C ASP A 181 -29.10 10.86 2.25
N ALA A 182 -28.63 9.71 2.69
CA ALA A 182 -27.53 9.04 2.00
C ALA A 182 -28.05 8.47 0.67
N PRO A 183 -27.42 8.78 -0.48
CA PRO A 183 -27.84 8.26 -1.76
C PRO A 183 -27.79 6.73 -1.76
N THR A 184 -28.90 6.09 -2.12
CA THR A 184 -28.96 4.63 -2.17
C THR A 184 -28.30 4.15 -3.45
N PHE A 185 -27.17 3.46 -3.32
CA PHE A 185 -26.46 2.85 -4.44
C PHE A 185 -26.88 1.40 -4.63
N ALA A 186 -26.85 0.94 -5.88
CA ALA A 186 -27.11 -0.47 -6.18
C ALA A 186 -25.99 -1.37 -5.62
N PRO A 187 -26.28 -2.65 -5.27
CA PRO A 187 -25.27 -3.61 -4.80
C PRO A 187 -24.08 -3.79 -5.75
N ALA A 188 -24.29 -3.54 -7.05
CA ALA A 188 -23.23 -3.49 -8.08
C ALA A 188 -22.03 -2.62 -7.68
N THR A 189 -22.29 -1.52 -6.96
CA THR A 189 -21.26 -0.62 -6.43
C THR A 189 -20.28 -1.34 -5.51
N GLY A 190 -20.77 -2.24 -4.65
CA GLY A 190 -19.92 -3.01 -3.74
C GLY A 190 -18.94 -3.93 -4.48
N TYR A 191 -19.39 -4.58 -5.55
CA TYR A 191 -18.52 -5.42 -6.39
C TYR A 191 -17.46 -4.59 -7.13
N ILE A 192 -17.83 -3.40 -7.63
CA ILE A 192 -16.88 -2.47 -8.25
C ILE A 192 -15.84 -2.03 -7.23
N SER A 193 -16.25 -1.67 -6.01
CA SER A 193 -15.32 -1.30 -4.93
C SER A 193 -14.39 -2.46 -4.54
N PHE A 194 -14.91 -3.69 -4.42
CA PHE A 194 -14.09 -4.88 -4.14
C PHE A 194 -13.03 -5.11 -5.23
N PHE A 195 -13.45 -5.06 -6.50
CA PHE A 195 -12.56 -5.24 -7.63
C PHE A 195 -11.51 -4.13 -7.70
N THR A 196 -11.92 -2.88 -7.48
CA THR A 196 -11.03 -1.72 -7.41
C THR A 196 -9.96 -1.87 -6.35
N LEU A 197 -10.32 -2.32 -5.14
CA LEU A 197 -9.35 -2.51 -4.06
C LEU A 197 -8.39 -3.67 -4.33
N THR A 198 -8.91 -4.76 -4.90
CA THR A 198 -8.07 -5.90 -5.31
C THR A 198 -7.06 -5.45 -6.37
N LEU A 199 -7.52 -4.70 -7.36
CA LEU A 199 -6.69 -4.11 -8.40
C LEU A 199 -5.68 -3.12 -7.79
N TYR A 200 -6.09 -2.26 -6.85
CA TYR A 200 -5.17 -1.33 -6.20
C TYR A 200 -4.03 -2.05 -5.46
N VAL A 201 -4.36 -3.06 -4.63
CA VAL A 201 -3.35 -3.85 -3.90
C VAL A 201 -2.44 -4.62 -4.85
N ALA A 202 -3.00 -5.21 -5.92
CA ALA A 202 -2.21 -5.87 -6.94
C ALA A 202 -1.24 -4.90 -7.66
N GLY A 203 -1.67 -3.67 -7.92
CA GLY A 203 -0.87 -2.63 -8.57
C GLY A 203 0.29 -2.18 -7.70
N LEU A 204 0.02 -1.96 -6.41
CA LEU A 204 1.06 -1.68 -5.43
C LEU A 204 2.05 -2.84 -5.27
N THR A 205 1.55 -4.07 -5.35
CA THR A 205 2.39 -5.28 -5.30
C THR A 205 3.29 -5.37 -6.53
N LEU A 206 2.74 -5.10 -7.71
CA LEU A 206 3.50 -5.04 -8.96
C LEU A 206 4.58 -3.96 -8.90
N LEU A 207 4.24 -2.77 -8.39
CA LEU A 207 5.17 -1.67 -8.16
C LEU A 207 6.34 -2.10 -7.24
N ALA A 208 6.02 -2.85 -6.19
CA ALA A 208 7.03 -3.38 -5.25
C ALA A 208 8.02 -4.34 -5.91
N PHE A 209 7.53 -5.16 -6.83
CA PHE A 209 8.37 -6.12 -7.55
C PHE A 209 9.23 -5.43 -8.61
N ALA A 210 8.65 -4.48 -9.36
CA ALA A 210 9.37 -3.72 -10.37
C ALA A 210 10.55 -2.92 -9.78
N GLY A 211 10.41 -2.39 -8.56
CA GLY A 211 11.48 -1.66 -7.87
C GLY A 211 12.57 -2.53 -7.22
N LYS A 212 12.36 -3.84 -7.07
CA LYS A 212 13.30 -4.70 -6.31
C LYS A 212 14.52 -5.12 -7.13
N ASP A 213 14.36 -5.38 -8.42
CA ASP A 213 15.41 -5.91 -9.30
C ASP A 213 16.63 -4.98 -9.46
N GLU A 214 16.45 -3.67 -9.28
CA GLU A 214 17.54 -2.70 -9.33
C GLU A 214 18.47 -2.76 -8.11
N THR A 215 17.95 -3.24 -6.97
CA THR A 215 18.71 -3.26 -5.71
C THR A 215 19.47 -4.58 -5.51
N ASP A 216 18.95 -5.69 -6.04
CA ASP A 216 19.68 -6.97 -6.02
C ASP A 216 20.90 -6.97 -6.97
N GLY A 217 20.95 -6.05 -7.93
CA GLY A 217 22.12 -5.84 -8.80
C GLY A 217 23.38 -5.33 -8.07
N LEU A 218 23.25 -4.76 -6.87
CA LEU A 218 24.38 -4.32 -6.03
C LEU A 218 24.81 -5.39 -4.99
N GLY A 219 23.97 -6.39 -4.72
CA GLY A 219 24.35 -7.59 -3.97
C GLY A 219 24.97 -8.68 -4.84
N HIS A 220 24.70 -8.63 -6.16
CA HIS A 220 25.25 -9.54 -7.14
C HIS A 220 26.67 -9.29 -7.67
N PRO A 221 27.37 -8.15 -7.52
CA PRO A 221 28.71 -8.03 -8.08
C PRO A 221 29.67 -8.99 -7.39
N LEU A 222 29.60 -9.12 -6.05
CA LEU A 222 30.39 -10.09 -5.30
C LEU A 222 29.99 -11.54 -5.58
N VAL A 223 28.70 -11.82 -5.79
CA VAL A 223 28.23 -13.17 -6.12
C VAL A 223 28.60 -13.55 -7.56
N ASP A 224 28.50 -12.62 -8.51
CA ASP A 224 28.90 -12.83 -9.90
C ASP A 224 30.42 -12.89 -10.03
N GLU A 225 31.17 -12.10 -9.26
CA GLU A 225 32.62 -12.18 -9.15
C GLU A 225 33.03 -13.51 -8.52
N TYR A 226 32.36 -13.96 -7.46
CA TYR A 226 32.53 -15.28 -6.88
C TYR A 226 32.21 -16.41 -7.86
N LEU A 227 31.16 -16.28 -8.67
CA LEU A 227 30.79 -17.27 -9.69
C LEU A 227 31.79 -17.31 -10.87
N LYS A 228 32.47 -16.20 -11.15
CA LYS A 228 33.55 -16.11 -12.16
C LYS A 228 34.88 -16.68 -11.65
N LEU A 229 35.04 -16.91 -10.34
CA LEU A 229 36.26 -17.48 -9.80
C LEU A 229 36.41 -18.97 -10.19
N PRO A 230 37.66 -19.42 -10.47
CA PRO A 230 37.97 -20.85 -10.61
C PRO A 230 37.52 -21.64 -9.38
N ALA A 231 37.17 -22.92 -9.56
CA ALA A 231 36.67 -23.78 -8.46
C ALA A 231 37.59 -23.81 -7.22
N SER A 232 38.91 -23.71 -7.42
CA SER A 232 39.90 -23.64 -6.33
C SER A 232 39.79 -22.36 -5.49
N HIS A 233 39.48 -21.22 -6.10
CA HIS A 233 39.38 -19.93 -5.40
C HIS A 233 38.05 -19.77 -4.68
N ARG A 234 36.98 -20.41 -5.20
CA ARG A 234 35.68 -20.45 -4.54
C ARG A 234 35.74 -21.18 -3.19
N LEU A 235 36.53 -22.26 -3.10
CA LEU A 235 36.76 -22.98 -1.84
C LEU A 235 37.50 -22.11 -0.82
N ALA A 236 38.56 -21.40 -1.23
CA ALA A 236 39.32 -20.51 -0.35
C ALA A 236 38.47 -19.35 0.21
N VAL A 237 37.62 -18.72 -0.61
CA VAL A 237 36.70 -17.66 -0.14
C VAL A 237 35.66 -18.22 0.83
N ARG A 238 35.16 -19.44 0.57
CA ARG A 238 34.21 -20.11 1.47
C ARG A 238 34.85 -20.45 2.82
N GLU A 239 36.09 -20.94 2.83
CA GLU A 239 36.83 -21.22 4.07
C GLU A 239 37.13 -19.93 4.85
N ALA A 240 37.55 -18.85 4.18
CA ALA A 240 37.80 -17.57 4.84
C ALA A 240 36.54 -16.98 5.51
N ILE A 241 35.36 -17.13 4.90
CA ILE A 241 34.09 -16.68 5.51
C ILE A 241 33.70 -17.53 6.72
N LEU A 242 34.06 -18.82 6.71
CA LEU A 242 33.77 -19.74 7.81
C LEU A 242 34.74 -19.54 9.00
N ASP A 243 35.99 -19.20 8.74
CA ASP A 243 36.99 -18.90 9.77
C ASP A 243 36.75 -17.56 10.49
N ASP A 244 36.08 -16.59 9.83
CA ASP A 244 35.76 -15.28 10.41
C ASP A 244 34.47 -15.28 11.26
N GLN A 245 33.94 -16.46 11.61
CA GLN A 245 32.92 -16.55 12.67
C GLN A 245 33.56 -16.13 14.00
N PRO A 246 33.09 -15.05 14.65
CA PRO A 246 33.66 -14.60 15.90
C PRO A 246 33.56 -15.74 16.91
N GLN A 247 34.72 -16.25 17.34
CA GLN A 247 34.79 -17.21 18.41
C GLN A 247 33.93 -16.69 19.56
N SER A 248 32.90 -17.46 19.90
CA SER A 248 32.02 -17.20 21.03
C SER A 248 32.88 -16.72 22.19
N VAL A 249 32.70 -15.47 22.62
CA VAL A 249 33.36 -14.86 23.77
C VAL A 249 32.87 -15.59 25.02
N ALA A 250 33.37 -16.80 25.21
CA ALA A 250 33.21 -17.58 26.40
C ALA A 250 34.22 -17.07 27.42
N THR A 251 33.71 -16.76 28.60
CA THR A 251 34.48 -16.64 29.85
C THR A 251 35.23 -15.31 30.02
N VAL A 252 34.46 -14.24 30.26
CA VAL A 252 34.96 -13.13 31.09
C VAL A 252 35.17 -13.68 32.50
N GLU A 253 36.42 -13.97 32.78
CA GLU A 253 36.99 -14.37 34.06
C GLU A 253 36.53 -13.39 35.16
N ARG A 254 35.74 -13.89 36.12
CA ARG A 254 35.33 -13.14 37.31
C ARG A 254 36.57 -12.89 38.17
N LEU A 255 37.05 -11.64 38.17
CA LEU A 255 38.05 -11.16 39.13
C LEU A 255 37.44 -11.19 40.55
N PRO A 256 38.08 -11.82 41.55
CA PRO A 256 37.56 -11.85 42.91
C PRO A 256 37.67 -10.46 43.58
N ALA A 257 36.59 -10.08 44.26
CA ALA A 257 36.51 -8.88 45.09
C ALA A 257 37.58 -8.90 46.19
N ARG A 258 38.32 -7.80 46.30
CA ARG A 258 39.26 -7.54 47.38
C ARG A 258 38.47 -6.98 48.58
N PRO A 259 38.60 -7.54 49.80
CA PRO A 259 37.92 -7.02 50.97
C PRO A 259 38.69 -5.82 51.58
N ASP A 260 37.89 -4.88 52.08
CA ASP A 260 38.08 -3.93 53.19
C ASP A 260 39.40 -3.14 53.33
N GLU A 261 39.27 -1.81 53.29
CA GLU A 261 39.72 -0.86 54.33
C GLU A 261 38.99 0.49 54.20
#